data_AF-A0A074TAN5-F1
#
_entry.id   AF-A0A074TAN5-F1
#
_cell.length_a   1.000
_cell.length_b   1.000
_cell.length_c   1.000
_cell.angle_alpha   90.00
_cell.angle_beta   90.00
_cell.angle_gamma   90.00
#
_symmetry.space_group_name_H-M   'P 1'
#
loop_
_entity.id
_entity.type
_entity.pdbx_description
1 polymer ?
#
loop_
_entity_poly.entity_id
_entity_poly.type
_entity_poly.pdbx_seq_one_letter_code
_entity_poly.pdbx_strand_id
1 'polypeptide(L)'
;MTARLKAKHMAIEFRIWAICNPIGWDITMKEVAQRLGISQRAVLHAARRKDWCSRFRAHQTDYIGKFVDHEIDAIDRMMGAA
;
A
#
# COMPACT_ATOMS: atom_id res chain seq x y z
N MET A 1 -2.99 -18.47 -13.51
CA MET A 1 -2.96 -18.58 -12.03
C MET A 1 -3.52 -17.30 -11.38
N THR A 2 -4.84 -17.08 -11.44
CA THR A 2 -5.39 -15.69 -11.45
C THR A 2 -6.41 -15.35 -10.35
N ALA A 3 -7.14 -16.32 -9.79
CA ALA A 3 -8.18 -16.04 -8.80
C ALA A 3 -7.64 -15.86 -7.37
N ARG A 4 -6.67 -16.69 -6.95
CA ARG A 4 -6.14 -16.70 -5.58
C ARG A 4 -5.37 -15.41 -5.22
N LEU A 5 -4.62 -14.86 -6.18
CA LEU A 5 -3.92 -13.58 -6.01
C LEU A 5 -4.91 -12.41 -5.86
N LYS A 6 -5.98 -12.39 -6.66
CA LYS A 6 -7.06 -11.40 -6.53
C LYS A 6 -7.72 -11.44 -5.15
N ALA A 7 -8.00 -12.63 -4.62
CA ALA A 7 -8.59 -12.77 -3.29
C ALA A 7 -7.67 -12.24 -2.17
N LYS A 8 -6.37 -12.55 -2.23
CA LYS A 8 -5.38 -12.02 -1.26
C LYS A 8 -5.31 -10.48 -1.31
N HIS A 9 -5.30 -9.92 -2.51
CA HIS A 9 -5.26 -8.48 -2.72
C HIS A 9 -6.52 -7.78 -2.18
N MET A 10 -7.70 -8.32 -2.45
CA MET A 10 -8.97 -7.79 -1.92
C MET A 10 -9.02 -7.86 -0.40
N ALA A 11 -8.49 -8.93 0.22
CA ALA A 11 -8.43 -9.04 1.66
C ALA A 11 -7.54 -7.95 2.31
N ILE A 12 -6.40 -7.64 1.70
CA ILE A 12 -5.52 -6.55 2.17
C ILE A 12 -6.21 -5.19 2.02
N GLU A 13 -6.82 -4.93 0.87
CA GLU A 13 -7.56 -3.68 0.62
C GLU A 13 -8.69 -3.48 1.64
N PHE A 14 -9.46 -4.53 1.91
CA PHE A 14 -10.55 -4.49 2.88
C PHE A 14 -10.04 -4.20 4.29
N ARG A 15 -8.95 -4.86 4.71
CA ARG A 15 -8.32 -4.62 6.02
C ARG A 15 -7.81 -3.18 6.17
N ILE A 16 -7.19 -2.63 5.12
CA ILE A 16 -6.75 -1.22 5.11
C ILE A 16 -7.97 -0.30 5.24
N TRP A 17 -9.01 -0.51 4.43
CA TRP A 17 -10.23 0.28 4.47
C TRP A 17 -10.91 0.24 5.84
N ALA A 18 -11.02 -0.94 6.46
CA ALA A 18 -11.65 -1.11 7.76
C ALA A 18 -10.97 -0.30 8.88
N ILE A 19 -9.66 -0.10 8.78
CA ILE A 19 -8.90 0.75 9.73
C ILE A 19 -9.07 2.23 9.41
N CYS A 20 -8.98 2.62 8.12
CA CYS A 20 -8.91 4.02 7.72
C CYS A 20 -10.27 4.72 7.69
N ASN A 21 -11.32 4.01 7.27
CA ASN A 21 -12.65 4.57 7.09
C ASN A 21 -13.27 5.17 8.38
N PRO A 22 -13.27 4.47 9.54
CA PRO A 22 -13.90 5.01 10.76
C PRO A 22 -13.19 6.24 11.34
N ILE A 23 -11.92 6.45 11.02
CA ILE A 23 -11.11 7.58 11.49
C ILE A 23 -10.95 8.69 10.42
N GLY A 24 -11.75 8.63 9.34
CA GLY A 24 -11.70 9.65 8.30
C GLY A 24 -10.36 9.73 7.56
N TRP A 25 -9.59 8.64 7.53
CA TRP A 25 -8.25 8.57 6.92
C TRP A 25 -7.19 9.44 7.59
N ASP A 26 -7.41 9.91 8.82
CA ASP A 26 -6.41 10.60 9.64
C ASP A 26 -5.36 9.62 10.21
N ILE A 27 -4.66 8.96 9.30
CA ILE A 27 -3.64 7.96 9.58
C ILE A 27 -2.66 7.93 8.41
N THR A 28 -1.39 7.65 8.71
CA THR A 28 -0.33 7.49 7.70
C THR A 28 -0.28 6.05 7.19
N MET A 29 0.29 5.86 5.99
CA MET A 29 0.52 4.50 5.46
C MET A 29 1.45 3.67 6.37
N LYS A 30 2.39 4.32 7.06
CA LYS A 30 3.31 3.67 8.01
C LYS A 30 2.57 3.12 9.24
N GLU A 31 1.66 3.89 9.81
CA GLU A 31 0.85 3.46 10.95
C GLU A 31 -0.07 2.30 10.57
N VAL A 32 -0.67 2.34 9.37
CA VAL A 32 -1.47 1.23 8.86
C VAL A 32 -0.63 -0.04 8.67
N ALA A 33 0.57 0.10 8.10
CA ALA A 33 1.50 -1.01 7.91
C ALA A 33 1.88 -1.67 9.25
N GLN A 34 2.17 -0.86 10.27
CA GLN A 34 2.46 -1.34 11.62
C GLN A 34 1.25 -2.06 12.25
N ARG A 35 0.04 -1.51 12.13
CA ARG A 35 -1.18 -2.14 12.67
C ARG A 35 -1.53 -3.47 12.01
N LEU A 36 -1.26 -3.59 10.70
CA LEU A 36 -1.56 -4.80 9.94
C LEU A 36 -0.41 -5.81 9.95
N GLY A 37 0.77 -5.45 10.46
CA GLY A 37 1.96 -6.29 10.42
C GLY A 37 2.44 -6.58 9.00
N ILE A 38 2.22 -5.64 8.07
CA ILE A 38 2.63 -5.76 6.65
C ILE A 38 3.59 -4.64 6.28
N SER A 39 4.23 -4.75 5.10
CA SER A 39 5.12 -3.70 4.61
C SER A 39 4.35 -2.44 4.19
N GLN A 40 4.98 -1.27 4.37
CA GLN A 40 4.43 0.01 3.87
C GLN A 40 4.24 -0.01 2.34
N ARG A 41 5.08 -0.75 1.61
CA ARG A 41 4.96 -0.96 0.16
C ARG A 41 3.69 -1.74 -0.21
N ALA A 42 3.29 -2.74 0.58
CA ALA A 42 2.02 -3.44 0.36
C ALA A 42 0.81 -2.52 0.56
N VAL A 43 0.87 -1.62 1.55
CA VAL A 43 -0.16 -0.59 1.77
C VAL A 43 -0.19 0.39 0.60
N LEU A 44 0.97 0.87 0.13
CA LEU A 44 1.08 1.77 -1.01
C LEU A 44 0.50 1.14 -2.29
N HIS A 45 0.83 -0.11 -2.59
CA HIS A 45 0.30 -0.80 -3.77
C HIS A 45 -1.21 -1.03 -3.69
N ALA A 46 -1.74 -1.37 -2.52
CA ALA A 46 -3.19 -1.43 -2.32
C ALA A 46 -3.85 -0.06 -2.49
N ALA A 47 -3.26 0.99 -1.93
CA ALA A 47 -3.74 2.36 -2.05
C ALA A 47 -3.71 2.87 -3.50
N ARG A 48 -2.66 2.57 -4.28
CA ARG A 48 -2.58 2.92 -5.71
C ARG A 48 -3.67 2.22 -6.53
N ARG A 49 -3.94 0.94 -6.27
CA ARG A 49 -4.97 0.16 -6.99
C ARG A 49 -6.40 0.64 -6.72
N LYS A 50 -6.62 1.37 -5.63
CA LYS A 50 -7.93 1.89 -5.20
C LYS A 50 -8.02 3.41 -5.20
N ASP A 51 -6.99 4.09 -5.68
CA ASP A 51 -6.87 5.55 -5.70
C ASP A 51 -7.07 6.21 -4.31
N TRP A 52 -6.44 5.61 -3.29
CA TRP A 52 -6.52 6.07 -1.90
C TRP A 52 -5.30 6.87 -1.45
N CYS A 53 -4.26 7.00 -2.29
CA CYS A 53 -3.00 7.62 -1.88
C CYS A 53 -3.17 9.06 -1.36
N SER A 54 -4.07 9.82 -1.96
CA SER A 54 -4.40 11.20 -1.57
C SER A 54 -5.25 11.31 -0.30
N ARG A 55 -5.81 10.20 0.19
CA ARG A 55 -6.69 10.18 1.36
C ARG A 55 -5.93 10.06 2.67
N PHE A 56 -4.79 9.38 2.66
CA PHE A 56 -3.95 9.23 3.86
C PHE A 56 -3.41 10.57 4.31
N ARG A 57 -3.22 10.72 5.62
CA ARG A 57 -2.45 11.83 6.16
C ARG A 57 -1.02 11.74 5.64
N ALA A 58 -0.59 12.76 4.90
CA ALA A 58 0.77 12.86 4.41
C ALA A 58 1.73 13.31 5.53
N HIS A 59 2.90 12.67 5.62
CA HIS A 59 4.07 13.25 6.29
C HIS A 59 5.02 13.80 5.23
N GLN A 60 5.70 14.92 5.52
CA GLN A 60 6.70 15.52 4.62
C GLN A 60 7.78 14.52 4.13
N THR A 61 8.04 13.45 4.89
CA THR A 61 8.98 12.37 4.56
C THR A 61 8.51 11.46 3.41
N ASP A 62 7.20 11.43 3.10
CA ASP A 62 6.65 10.58 2.03
C ASP A 62 7.12 11.02 0.62
N TYR A 63 7.64 12.25 0.49
CA TYR A 63 8.19 12.76 -0.77
C TYR A 63 9.59 12.20 -1.11
N ILE A 64 10.39 11.79 -0.12
CA ILE A 64 11.78 11.36 -0.34
C ILE A 64 11.84 9.96 -0.98
N GLY A 65 10.83 9.11 -0.74
CA GLY A 65 10.78 7.74 -1.28
C GLY A 65 10.58 7.63 -2.79
N LYS A 66 10.10 8.69 -3.46
CA LYS A 66 9.87 8.68 -4.92
C LYS A 66 11.14 8.44 -5.74
N PHE A 67 12.31 8.78 -5.21
CA PHE A 67 13.59 8.55 -5.90
C PHE A 67 14.07 7.10 -5.83
N VAL A 68 13.67 6.34 -4.81
CA VAL A 68 14.12 4.95 -4.58
C VAL A 68 13.15 3.92 -5.15
N ASP A 69 11.85 4.26 -5.19
CA ASP A 69 10.81 3.34 -5.66
C ASP A 69 10.91 2.99 -7.15
N HIS A 70 11.48 3.84 -8.01
CA HIS A 70 11.63 3.54 -9.45
C HIS A 70 12.62 2.40 -9.73
N GLU A 71 13.71 2.30 -8.97
CA GLU A 71 14.68 1.19 -9.11
C GLU A 71 14.10 -0.12 -8.56
N ILE A 72 13.36 -0.07 -7.45
CA ILE A 72 12.72 -1.26 -6.87
C ILE A 72 11.54 -1.73 -7.74
N ASP A 73 10.74 -0.82 -8.32
CA ASP A 73 9.67 -1.15 -9.28
C ASP A 73 10.24 -1.78 -10.57
N ALA A 74 11.44 -1.36 -11.00
CA ALA A 74 12.15 -2.00 -12.10
C ALA A 74 12.61 -3.42 -11.71
N ILE A 75 13.16 -3.62 -10.51
CA ILE A 75 13.56 -4.95 -10.01
C ILE A 75 12.35 -5.89 -9.89
N ASP A 76 11.22 -5.43 -9.35
CA ASP A 76 9.99 -6.23 -9.21
C ASP A 76 9.39 -6.61 -10.57
N ARG A 77 9.47 -5.71 -11.57
CA ARG A 77 9.11 -6.02 -12.97
C ARG A 77 10.09 -6.99 -13.63
N MET A 78 11.38 -6.88 -13.37
CA MET A 78 12.42 -7.74 -13.94
C MET A 78 12.39 -9.14 -13.32
N MET A 79 11.98 -9.27 -12.06
CA MET A 79 11.97 -10.53 -11.34
C MET A 79 10.70 -11.37 -11.52
N GLY A 80 9.69 -10.89 -12.27
CA GLY A 80 8.51 -11.67 -12.66
C GLY A 80 8.01 -12.61 -11.57
N ALA A 81 7.70 -12.06 -10.39
CA ALA A 81 7.55 -12.87 -9.18
C ALA A 81 6.39 -13.88 -9.29
N ALA A 82 6.77 -15.16 -9.12
CA ALA A 82 5.93 -16.34 -8.95
C ALA A 82 5.07 -16.31 -7.67
#